data_AF-A0A537QEB3-F1
#
_entry.id   AF-A0A537QEB3-F1
#
_cell.length_a   1.000
_cell.length_b   1.000
_cell.length_c   1.000
_cell.angle_alpha   90.00
_cell.angle_beta   90.00
_cell.angle_gamma   90.00
#
_symmetry.space_group_name_H-M   'P 1'
#
loop_
_entity.id
_entity.type
_entity.pdbx_description
1 polymer ?
#
loop_
_entity_poly.entity_id
_entity_poly.type
_entity_poly.pdbx_seq_one_letter_code
_entity_poly.pdbx_strand_id
1 'polypeptide(L)'
;FNIRGPDATVKSAAESAMREVIGETPIAQALAERRGKIETDTHSLLQGILNAYGAGIEVTQLQLLKVDPPGPVIDAFRDVQRALADRERLRNEAEAYRNDVIPRARGDAARIKQEAEAYRQEITARAQGDADRFNSVYRAFTAARDVTLERLYLETMEEVLRNSHKVIIDKSAEGGTGVLPYLPLPALGGGNPAGGAPTQGSAAGTSAPAIGPGQSPAAPAVPPLRGRQ
;
A
#
# COMPACT_ATOMS: atom_id res chain seq x y z
N PHE A 1 -67.54 27.01 -11.26
CA PHE A 1 -66.94 26.33 -12.43
C PHE A 1 -67.02 27.25 -13.62
N ASN A 2 -65.89 27.87 -14.01
CA ASN A 2 -65.87 28.97 -14.99
C ASN A 2 -65.03 28.69 -16.26
N ILE A 3 -64.60 27.44 -16.47
CA ILE A 3 -63.71 27.05 -17.57
C ILE A 3 -64.40 26.07 -18.52
N ARG A 4 -64.31 26.34 -19.83
CA ARG A 4 -64.65 25.40 -20.91
C ARG A 4 -63.45 24.49 -21.18
N GLY A 5 -63.53 23.22 -20.75
CA GLY A 5 -62.49 22.22 -20.99
C GLY A 5 -61.39 22.21 -19.92
N PRO A 6 -61.62 21.56 -18.76
CA PRO A 6 -60.65 21.52 -17.66
C PRO A 6 -59.32 20.90 -18.09
N ASP A 7 -59.34 19.82 -18.86
CA ASP A 7 -58.12 19.08 -19.24
C ASP A 7 -57.16 19.90 -20.12
N ALA A 8 -57.70 20.61 -21.12
CA ALA A 8 -56.91 21.45 -22.01
C ALA A 8 -56.29 22.65 -21.25
N THR A 9 -57.05 23.23 -20.32
CA THR A 9 -56.61 24.37 -19.52
C THR A 9 -55.51 23.97 -18.54
N VAL A 10 -55.62 22.80 -17.91
CA VAL A 10 -54.57 22.25 -17.05
C VAL A 10 -53.29 21.98 -17.85
N LYS A 11 -53.41 21.42 -19.05
CA LYS A 11 -52.24 21.16 -19.91
C LYS A 11 -51.51 22.45 -20.29
N SER A 12 -52.24 23.49 -20.75
CA SER A 12 -51.63 24.76 -21.11
C SER A 12 -51.04 25.50 -19.91
N ALA A 13 -51.68 25.44 -18.74
CA ALA A 13 -51.14 25.99 -17.50
C ALA A 13 -49.85 25.26 -17.07
N ALA A 14 -49.81 23.93 -17.20
CA ALA A 14 -48.64 23.11 -16.89
C ALA A 14 -47.46 23.39 -17.83
N GLU A 15 -47.71 23.51 -19.13
CA GLU A 15 -46.66 23.84 -20.10
C GLU A 15 -46.08 25.24 -19.84
N SER A 16 -46.91 26.20 -19.44
CA SER A 16 -46.46 27.56 -19.09
C SER A 16 -45.65 27.58 -17.80
N ALA A 17 -46.15 26.95 -16.73
CA ALA A 17 -45.46 26.88 -15.44
C ALA A 17 -44.10 26.16 -15.56
N MET A 18 -44.06 25.05 -16.30
CA MET A 18 -42.81 24.34 -16.57
C MET A 18 -41.80 25.20 -17.34
N ARG A 19 -42.25 25.97 -18.34
CA ARG A 19 -41.37 26.85 -19.11
C ARG A 19 -40.75 27.96 -18.27
N GLU A 20 -41.52 28.51 -17.34
CA GLU A 20 -41.06 29.58 -16.43
C GLU A 20 -39.98 29.06 -15.46
N VAL A 21 -40.28 27.98 -14.74
CA VAL A 21 -39.36 27.41 -13.73
C VAL A 21 -38.07 26.87 -14.38
N ILE A 22 -38.16 26.25 -15.56
CA ILE A 22 -36.98 25.78 -16.31
C ILE A 22 -36.16 26.96 -16.84
N GLY A 23 -36.80 28.08 -17.21
CA GLY A 23 -36.11 29.28 -17.69
C GLY A 23 -35.31 30.00 -16.62
N GLU A 24 -35.75 29.95 -15.36
CA GLU A 24 -35.06 30.55 -14.22
C GLU A 24 -33.95 29.65 -13.65
N THR A 25 -34.04 28.33 -13.85
CA THR A 25 -33.11 27.37 -13.26
C THR A 25 -31.90 27.09 -14.15
N PRO A 26 -30.65 27.15 -13.63
CA PRO A 26 -29.48 26.72 -14.39
C PRO A 26 -29.60 25.26 -14.82
N ILE A 27 -29.40 24.98 -16.11
CA ILE A 27 -29.60 23.66 -16.72
C ILE A 27 -28.82 22.53 -16.00
N ALA A 28 -27.62 22.83 -15.46
CA ALA A 28 -26.82 21.87 -14.69
C ALA A 28 -27.52 21.42 -13.39
N GLN A 29 -28.30 22.30 -12.75
CA GLN A 29 -29.09 21.97 -11.55
C GLN A 29 -30.35 21.18 -11.90
N ALA A 30 -30.95 21.46 -13.07
CA ALA A 30 -32.16 20.77 -13.55
C ALA A 30 -31.89 19.31 -13.97
N LEU A 31 -30.69 19.02 -14.46
CA LEU A 31 -30.29 17.68 -14.87
C LEU A 31 -29.82 16.79 -13.70
N ALA A 32 -29.37 17.40 -12.58
CA ALA A 32 -28.77 16.71 -11.44
C ALA A 32 -29.73 16.62 -10.23
N GLU A 33 -29.26 16.94 -9.02
CA GLU A 33 -29.92 16.71 -7.73
C GLU A 33 -31.20 17.51 -7.47
N ARG A 34 -31.47 18.60 -8.23
CA ARG A 34 -32.58 19.53 -7.93
C ARG A 34 -33.89 19.25 -8.69
N ARG A 35 -34.08 18.03 -9.21
CA ARG A 35 -35.36 17.64 -9.83
C ARG A 35 -36.55 17.82 -8.89
N GLY A 36 -36.42 17.36 -7.64
CA GLY A 36 -37.49 17.51 -6.65
C GLY A 36 -37.80 18.97 -6.31
N LYS A 37 -36.80 19.86 -6.37
CA LYS A 37 -37.03 21.29 -6.17
C LYS A 37 -37.83 21.89 -7.32
N ILE A 38 -37.48 21.55 -8.56
CA ILE A 38 -38.23 21.99 -9.76
C ILE A 38 -39.67 21.47 -9.71
N GLU A 39 -39.88 20.22 -9.30
CA GLU A 39 -41.22 19.65 -9.15
C GLU A 39 -42.04 20.41 -8.10
N THR A 40 -41.42 20.76 -6.96
CA THR A 40 -42.08 21.52 -5.88
C THR A 40 -42.41 22.95 -6.32
N ASP A 41 -41.46 23.64 -6.93
CA ASP A 41 -41.62 25.03 -7.39
C ASP A 41 -42.68 25.10 -8.50
N THR A 42 -42.66 24.14 -9.44
CA THR A 42 -43.68 24.05 -10.50
C THR A 42 -45.05 23.69 -9.95
N HIS A 43 -45.13 22.77 -8.98
CA HIS A 43 -46.39 22.41 -8.32
C HIS A 43 -47.05 23.62 -7.66
N SER A 44 -46.28 24.41 -6.90
CA SER A 44 -46.77 25.62 -6.25
C SER A 44 -47.24 26.67 -7.28
N LEU A 45 -46.47 26.88 -8.35
CA LEU A 45 -46.81 27.84 -9.40
C LEU A 45 -48.08 27.40 -10.16
N LEU A 46 -48.16 26.13 -10.52
CA LEU A 46 -49.30 25.54 -11.22
C LEU A 46 -50.58 25.62 -10.37
N GLN A 47 -50.51 25.28 -9.08
CA GLN A 47 -51.65 25.40 -8.17
C GLN A 47 -52.11 26.86 -8.05
N GLY A 48 -51.18 27.82 -8.00
CA GLY A 48 -51.48 29.24 -8.03
C GLY A 48 -52.24 29.67 -9.28
N ILE A 49 -51.78 29.24 -10.46
CA ILE A 49 -52.43 29.53 -11.75
C ILE A 49 -53.84 28.90 -11.83
N LEU A 50 -54.00 27.65 -11.40
CA LEU A 50 -55.29 26.95 -11.42
C LEU A 50 -56.30 27.54 -10.43
N ASN A 51 -55.83 28.02 -9.28
CA ASN A 51 -56.64 28.76 -8.31
C ASN A 51 -57.09 30.10 -8.89
N ALA A 52 -56.21 30.83 -9.57
CA ALA A 52 -56.53 32.12 -10.20
C ALA A 52 -57.58 31.97 -11.31
N TYR A 53 -57.54 30.88 -12.09
CA TYR A 53 -58.57 30.59 -13.09
C TYR A 53 -59.87 30.01 -12.52
N GLY A 54 -59.94 29.73 -11.22
CA GLY A 54 -61.13 29.15 -10.59
C GLY A 54 -61.46 27.75 -11.12
N ALA A 55 -60.43 26.96 -11.45
CA ALA A 55 -60.58 25.64 -12.05
C ALA A 55 -61.21 24.60 -11.09
N GLY A 56 -61.03 24.77 -9.77
CA GLY A 56 -61.53 23.84 -8.76
C GLY A 56 -60.83 22.48 -8.78
N ILE A 57 -59.58 22.44 -9.26
CA ILE A 57 -58.76 21.23 -9.40
C ILE A 57 -57.58 21.34 -8.43
N GLU A 58 -57.34 20.26 -7.68
CA GLU A 58 -56.19 20.10 -6.79
C GLU A 58 -55.16 19.19 -7.45
N VAL A 59 -53.91 19.64 -7.48
CA VAL A 59 -52.82 18.86 -8.07
C VAL A 59 -52.15 18.06 -6.97
N THR A 60 -52.17 16.74 -7.09
CA THR A 60 -51.59 15.84 -6.07
C THR A 60 -50.09 15.67 -6.24
N GLN A 61 -49.60 15.47 -7.46
CA GLN A 61 -48.18 15.28 -7.73
C GLN A 61 -47.80 15.68 -9.16
N LEU A 62 -46.60 16.26 -9.30
CA LEU A 62 -45.95 16.56 -10.57
C LEU A 62 -44.65 15.75 -10.65
N GLN A 63 -44.41 15.11 -11.80
CA GLN A 63 -43.22 14.30 -12.03
C GLN A 63 -42.52 14.73 -13.33
N LEU A 64 -41.21 14.95 -13.26
CA LEU A 64 -40.37 15.16 -14.43
C LEU A 64 -40.00 13.82 -15.09
N LEU A 65 -40.48 13.59 -16.31
CA LEU A 65 -40.21 12.35 -17.05
C LEU A 65 -38.78 12.32 -17.63
N LYS A 66 -38.46 13.25 -18.53
CA LYS A 66 -37.16 13.28 -19.21
C LYS A 66 -36.79 14.72 -19.57
N VAL A 67 -35.55 15.09 -19.27
CA VAL A 67 -34.98 16.40 -19.56
C VAL A 67 -33.72 16.17 -20.38
N ASP A 68 -33.77 16.48 -21.67
CA ASP A 68 -32.61 16.41 -22.55
C ASP A 68 -32.30 17.79 -23.13
N PRO A 69 -31.02 18.21 -23.15
CA PRO A 69 -30.60 19.41 -23.86
C PRO A 69 -30.76 19.24 -25.38
N PRO A 70 -30.93 20.32 -26.14
CA PRO A 70 -30.90 20.26 -27.60
C PRO A 70 -29.50 19.83 -28.09
N GLY A 71 -29.47 19.03 -29.16
CA GLY A 71 -28.25 18.44 -29.73
C GLY A 71 -27.02 19.37 -29.84
N PRO A 72 -27.15 20.63 -30.31
CA PRO A 72 -26.02 21.54 -30.47
C PRO A 72 -25.27 21.90 -29.17
N VAL A 73 -25.89 21.69 -28.00
CA VAL A 73 -25.38 22.14 -26.70
C VAL A 73 -24.85 20.98 -25.84
N ILE A 74 -25.18 19.73 -26.18
CA ILE A 74 -24.81 18.54 -25.41
C ILE A 74 -23.29 18.38 -25.29
N ASP A 75 -22.54 18.63 -26.36
CA ASP A 75 -21.09 18.41 -26.39
C ASP A 75 -20.34 19.42 -25.51
N ALA A 76 -20.71 20.70 -25.59
CA ALA A 76 -20.15 21.73 -24.71
C ALA A 76 -20.41 21.45 -23.22
N PHE A 77 -21.58 20.90 -22.88
CA PHE A 77 -21.89 20.51 -21.51
C PHE A 77 -21.07 19.31 -21.04
N ARG A 78 -20.92 18.29 -21.90
CA ARG A 78 -20.07 17.13 -21.60
C ARG A 78 -18.63 17.55 -21.37
N ASP A 79 -18.13 18.53 -22.12
CA ASP A 79 -16.78 19.03 -21.95
C ASP A 79 -16.58 19.78 -20.63
N VAL A 80 -17.55 20.59 -20.19
CA VAL A 80 -17.50 21.22 -18.85
C VAL A 80 -17.48 20.16 -17.75
N GLN A 81 -18.30 19.11 -17.86
CA GLN A 81 -18.32 18.04 -16.86
C GLN A 81 -17.01 17.24 -16.83
N ARG A 82 -16.44 16.93 -18.00
CA ARG A 82 -15.11 16.31 -18.11
C ARG A 82 -14.04 17.18 -17.46
N ALA A 83 -14.01 18.47 -17.77
CA ALA A 83 -13.05 19.40 -17.20
C ALA A 83 -13.17 19.51 -15.67
N LEU A 84 -14.38 19.50 -15.13
CA LEU A 84 -14.62 19.49 -13.68
C LEU A 84 -14.12 18.20 -13.03
N ALA A 85 -14.41 17.05 -13.64
CA ALA A 85 -13.93 15.75 -13.17
C ALA A 85 -12.39 15.66 -13.23
N ASP A 86 -11.78 16.14 -14.32
CA ASP A 86 -10.33 16.19 -14.48
C ASP A 86 -9.67 17.11 -13.45
N ARG A 87 -10.26 18.28 -13.19
CA ARG A 87 -9.78 19.20 -12.14
C ARG A 87 -9.81 18.52 -10.77
N GLU A 88 -10.89 17.82 -10.45
CA GLU A 88 -11.03 17.12 -9.17
C GLU A 88 -10.04 15.96 -9.05
N ARG A 89 -9.87 15.18 -10.12
CA ARG A 89 -8.87 14.10 -10.20
C ARG A 89 -7.46 14.64 -9.97
N LEU A 90 -7.08 15.69 -10.69
CA LEU A 90 -5.74 16.31 -10.57
C LEU A 90 -5.50 16.87 -9.18
N ARG A 91 -6.52 17.47 -8.56
CA ARG A 91 -6.45 17.96 -7.19
C ARG A 91 -6.21 16.82 -6.21
N ASN A 92 -6.99 15.75 -6.30
CA ASN A 92 -6.86 14.58 -5.44
C ASN A 92 -5.49 13.89 -5.61
N GLU A 93 -4.98 13.81 -6.84
CA GLU A 93 -3.65 13.28 -7.12
C GLU A 93 -2.53 14.14 -6.51
N ALA A 94 -2.64 15.47 -6.61
CA ALA A 94 -1.68 16.39 -6.00
C ALA A 94 -1.70 16.31 -4.47
N GLU A 95 -2.89 16.21 -3.87
CA GLU A 95 -3.05 16.03 -2.43
C GLU A 95 -2.48 14.68 -1.97
N ALA A 96 -2.76 13.59 -2.71
CA ALA A 96 -2.19 12.27 -2.44
C ALA A 96 -0.65 12.28 -2.54
N TYR A 97 -0.09 12.90 -3.59
CA TYR A 97 1.35 13.02 -3.77
C TYR A 97 2.01 13.78 -2.61
N ARG A 98 1.42 14.90 -2.20
CA ARG A 98 1.89 15.67 -1.03
C ARG A 98 1.85 14.83 0.26
N ASN A 99 0.78 14.08 0.44
CA ASN A 99 0.56 13.24 1.62
C ASN A 99 1.47 12.00 1.64
N ASP A 100 2.01 11.55 0.51
CA ASP A 100 3.00 10.46 0.46
C ASP A 100 4.44 10.98 0.63
N VAL A 101 4.82 12.02 -0.12
CA VAL A 101 6.22 12.50 -0.17
C VAL A 101 6.67 13.11 1.16
N ILE A 102 5.84 13.93 1.80
CA ILE A 102 6.24 14.63 3.03
C ILE A 102 6.49 13.64 4.19
N PRO A 103 5.60 12.69 4.49
CA PRO A 103 5.83 11.72 5.56
C PRO A 103 6.98 10.77 5.24
N ARG A 104 7.12 10.31 3.99
CA ARG A 104 8.22 9.44 3.58
C ARG A 104 9.57 10.14 3.78
N ALA A 105 9.72 11.37 3.28
CA ALA A 105 10.94 12.15 3.47
C ALA A 105 11.25 12.43 4.95
N ARG A 106 10.23 12.70 5.78
CA ARG A 106 10.41 12.86 7.23
C ARG A 106 10.84 11.55 7.90
N GLY A 107 10.26 10.43 7.51
CA GLY A 107 10.63 9.10 8.00
C GLY A 107 12.06 8.75 7.63
N ASP A 108 12.48 9.01 6.40
CA ASP A 108 13.86 8.80 5.95
C ASP A 108 14.85 9.68 6.72
N ALA A 109 14.52 10.96 6.91
CA ALA A 109 15.36 11.86 7.70
C ALA A 109 15.46 11.42 9.16
N ALA A 110 14.37 10.95 9.77
CA ALA A 110 14.37 10.43 11.14
C ALA A 110 15.19 9.14 11.24
N ARG A 111 15.05 8.22 10.29
CA ARG A 111 15.84 6.98 10.21
C ARG A 111 17.33 7.28 10.14
N ILE A 112 17.78 8.15 9.24
CA ILE A 112 19.20 8.51 9.10
C ILE A 112 19.75 9.09 10.41
N LYS A 113 18.97 9.97 11.08
CA LYS A 113 19.37 10.53 12.37
C LYS A 113 19.50 9.44 13.45
N GLN A 114 18.52 8.55 13.54
CA GLN A 114 18.54 7.45 14.51
C GLN A 114 19.69 6.48 14.25
N GLU A 115 19.97 6.15 12.99
CA GLU A 115 21.13 5.32 12.60
C GLU A 115 22.45 6.00 13.01
N ALA A 116 22.60 7.30 12.77
CA ALA A 116 23.78 8.05 13.17
C ALA A 116 23.94 8.12 14.70
N GLU A 117 22.84 8.32 15.43
CA GLU A 117 22.84 8.32 16.89
C GLU A 117 23.17 6.94 17.46
N ALA A 118 22.60 5.88 16.89
CA ALA A 118 22.89 4.50 17.27
C ALA A 118 24.37 4.16 17.02
N TYR A 119 24.93 4.52 15.87
CA TYR A 119 26.34 4.32 15.57
C TYR A 119 27.25 5.08 16.55
N ARG A 120 26.93 6.34 16.85
CA ARG A 120 27.66 7.13 17.85
C ARG A 120 27.64 6.46 19.23
N GLN A 121 26.48 5.97 19.64
CA GLN A 121 26.32 5.27 20.91
C GLN A 121 27.09 3.94 20.92
N GLU A 122 27.06 3.17 19.83
CA GLU A 122 27.81 1.93 19.69
C GLU A 122 29.32 2.18 19.85
N ILE A 123 29.87 3.17 19.13
CA ILE A 123 31.29 3.51 19.20
C ILE A 123 31.67 3.99 20.60
N THR A 124 30.84 4.84 21.21
CA THR A 124 31.09 5.34 22.57
C THR A 124 31.07 4.20 23.59
N ALA A 125 30.08 3.31 23.51
CA ALA A 125 29.94 2.18 24.42
C ALA A 125 31.08 1.17 24.24
N ARG A 126 31.50 0.88 23.00
CA ARG A 126 32.65 0.02 22.71
C ARG A 126 33.93 0.63 23.29
N ALA A 127 34.19 1.91 23.03
CA ALA A 127 35.36 2.60 23.57
C ALA A 127 35.38 2.63 25.10
N GLN A 128 34.22 2.85 25.74
CA GLN A 128 34.08 2.80 27.19
C GLN A 128 34.38 1.39 27.73
N GLY A 129 33.80 0.35 27.10
CA GLY A 129 34.02 -1.04 27.49
C GLY A 129 35.49 -1.47 27.34
N ASP A 130 36.15 -1.05 26.26
CA ASP A 130 37.58 -1.31 26.04
C ASP A 130 38.45 -0.59 27.08
N ALA A 131 38.12 0.66 27.43
CA ALA A 131 38.80 1.41 28.48
C ALA A 131 38.62 0.75 29.86
N ASP A 132 37.40 0.32 30.20
CA ASP A 132 37.10 -0.37 31.46
C ASP A 132 37.80 -1.73 31.55
N ARG A 133 37.86 -2.46 30.43
CA ARG A 133 38.63 -3.70 30.31
C ARG A 133 40.11 -3.45 30.54
N PHE A 134 40.68 -2.45 29.88
CA PHE A 134 42.08 -2.06 30.04
C PHE A 134 42.39 -1.67 31.49
N ASN A 135 41.55 -0.84 32.12
CA ASN A 135 41.70 -0.43 33.51
C ASN A 135 41.66 -1.63 34.46
N SER A 136 40.79 -2.60 34.20
CA SER A 136 40.68 -3.83 35.00
C SER A 136 41.96 -4.68 34.91
N VAL A 137 42.48 -4.87 33.69
CA VAL A 137 43.76 -5.58 33.46
C VAL A 137 44.93 -4.83 34.08
N TYR A 138 44.97 -3.50 33.95
CA TYR A 138 46.01 -2.67 34.55
C TYR A 138 46.05 -2.81 36.07
N ARG A 139 44.88 -2.78 36.75
CA ARG A 139 44.81 -3.00 38.20
C ARG A 139 45.34 -4.38 38.58
N ALA A 140 44.97 -5.43 37.86
CA ALA A 140 45.49 -6.78 38.10
C ALA A 140 47.02 -6.86 37.88
N PHE A 141 47.52 -6.22 36.83
CA PHE A 141 48.94 -6.14 36.53
C PHE A 141 49.73 -5.43 37.63
N THR A 142 49.21 -4.33 38.18
CA THR A 142 49.85 -3.63 39.31
C THR A 142 49.88 -4.46 40.58
N ALA A 143 48.90 -5.34 40.79
CA ALA A 143 48.84 -6.21 41.96
C ALA A 143 49.80 -7.42 41.86
N ALA A 144 49.92 -8.04 40.68
CA ALA A 144 50.78 -9.19 40.47
C ALA A 144 51.34 -9.22 39.03
N ARG A 145 52.51 -8.58 38.84
CA ARG A 145 53.10 -8.33 37.53
C ARG A 145 53.56 -9.59 36.79
N ASP A 146 54.34 -10.43 37.46
CA ASP A 146 55.05 -11.54 36.80
C ASP A 146 54.07 -12.62 36.29
N VAL A 147 53.10 -13.02 37.13
CA VAL A 147 52.05 -13.98 36.77
C VAL A 147 51.09 -13.46 35.69
N THR A 148 50.83 -12.16 35.65
CA THR A 148 49.95 -11.56 34.64
C THR A 148 50.60 -11.54 33.26
N LEU A 149 51.91 -11.24 33.20
CA LEU A 149 52.69 -11.26 31.95
C LEU A 149 52.83 -12.68 31.39
N GLU A 150 53.14 -13.65 32.25
CA GLU A 150 53.27 -15.04 31.84
C GLU A 150 51.95 -15.58 31.30
N ARG A 151 50.83 -15.31 31.98
CA ARG A 151 49.49 -15.68 31.50
C ARG A 151 49.17 -15.04 30.14
N LEU A 152 49.39 -13.73 29.99
CA LEU A 152 49.09 -13.03 28.74
C LEU A 152 49.95 -13.56 27.58
N TYR A 153 51.22 -13.90 27.85
CA TYR A 153 52.11 -14.52 26.87
C TYR A 153 51.61 -15.90 26.44
N LEU A 154 51.21 -16.75 27.38
CA LEU A 154 50.67 -18.07 27.07
C LEU A 154 49.34 -17.99 26.32
N GLU A 155 48.42 -17.09 26.71
CA GLU A 155 47.13 -16.89 26.01
C GLU A 155 47.33 -16.36 24.58
N THR A 156 48.20 -15.36 24.38
CA THR A 156 48.51 -14.83 23.05
C THR A 156 49.23 -15.86 22.17
N MET A 157 50.17 -16.63 22.75
CA MET A 157 50.84 -17.72 22.06
C MET A 157 49.86 -18.83 21.70
N GLU A 158 48.91 -19.17 22.58
CA GLU A 158 47.84 -20.12 22.30
C GLU A 158 46.98 -19.65 21.10
N GLU A 159 46.53 -18.40 21.10
CA GLU A 159 45.70 -17.85 20.02
C GLU A 159 46.43 -17.83 18.67
N VAL A 160 47.70 -17.37 18.66
CA VAL A 160 48.53 -17.36 17.47
C VAL A 160 48.80 -18.78 16.97
N LEU A 161 49.13 -19.71 17.87
CA LEU A 161 49.38 -21.10 17.51
C LEU A 161 48.09 -21.83 17.10
N ARG A 162 46.91 -21.41 17.56
CA ARG A 162 45.60 -21.96 17.16
C ARG A 162 45.23 -21.56 15.73
N ASN A 163 45.55 -20.33 15.33
CA ASN A 163 45.27 -19.82 13.99
C ASN A 163 46.39 -20.09 12.96
N SER A 164 47.51 -20.69 13.39
CA SER A 164 48.59 -21.10 12.50
C SER A 164 48.47 -22.56 12.08
N HIS A 165 48.77 -22.86 10.82
CA HIS A 165 48.93 -24.25 10.37
C HIS A 165 50.20 -24.85 10.97
N LYS A 166 50.04 -25.74 11.96
CA LYS A 166 51.15 -26.38 12.66
C LYS A 166 51.55 -27.67 11.94
N VAL A 167 52.84 -27.82 11.65
CA VAL A 167 53.45 -29.09 11.24
C VAL A 167 54.33 -29.58 12.39
N ILE A 168 53.92 -30.66 13.05
CA ILE A 168 54.67 -31.25 14.16
C ILE A 168 55.60 -32.31 13.57
N ILE A 169 56.91 -32.08 13.66
CA ILE A 169 57.94 -33.03 13.24
C ILE A 169 58.52 -33.65 14.51
N ASP A 170 58.18 -34.91 14.78
CA ASP A 170 58.78 -35.67 15.87
C ASP A 170 60.23 -36.01 15.51
N LYS A 171 61.18 -35.45 16.26
CA LYS A 171 62.61 -35.74 16.12
C LYS A 171 63.03 -37.02 16.86
N SER A 172 62.09 -37.73 17.50
CA SER A 172 62.34 -38.99 18.21
C SER A 172 62.20 -40.22 17.32
N ALA A 173 61.81 -40.05 16.05
CA ALA A 173 61.88 -41.11 15.04
C ALA A 173 63.23 -41.06 14.31
N GLU A 174 64.32 -41.37 15.04
CA GLU A 174 65.56 -41.86 14.43
C GLU A 174 65.26 -43.23 13.77
N GLY A 175 64.73 -43.18 12.55
CA GLY A 175 64.55 -44.36 11.70
C GLY A 175 63.10 -44.73 11.43
N GLY A 176 62.60 -44.36 10.25
CA GLY A 176 61.42 -44.97 9.63
C GLY A 176 60.28 -44.01 9.33
N THR A 177 60.27 -43.53 8.08
CA THR A 177 59.12 -43.17 7.22
C THR A 177 57.75 -43.05 7.93
N GLY A 178 57.33 -41.81 8.23
CA GLY A 178 56.01 -41.60 8.83
C GLY A 178 55.56 -40.15 8.94
N VAL A 179 55.94 -39.26 8.03
CA VAL A 179 55.27 -37.96 7.90
C VAL A 179 53.96 -38.20 7.15
N LEU A 180 52.85 -38.22 7.88
CA LEU A 180 51.50 -38.13 7.32
C LEU A 180 51.00 -36.69 7.55
N PRO A 181 51.10 -35.80 6.54
CA PRO A 181 50.49 -34.48 6.63
C PRO A 181 48.97 -34.67 6.54
N TYR A 182 48.26 -34.52 7.66
CA TYR A 182 46.81 -34.43 7.64
C TYR A 182 46.42 -33.04 7.11
N LEU A 183 46.16 -32.97 5.81
CA LEU A 183 45.53 -31.83 5.15
C LEU A 183 44.01 -32.04 5.20
N PRO A 184 43.24 -31.35 6.07
CA PRO A 184 41.79 -31.37 5.95
C PRO A 184 41.39 -30.60 4.68
N LEU A 185 41.10 -31.34 3.62
CA LEU A 185 40.47 -30.81 2.42
C LEU A 185 39.00 -30.48 2.74
N PRO A 186 38.51 -29.25 2.45
CA PRO A 186 37.08 -29.03 2.31
C PRO A 186 36.57 -29.98 1.22
N ALA A 187 35.59 -30.81 1.55
CA ALA A 187 34.96 -31.71 0.59
C ALA A 187 34.27 -30.89 -0.52
N LEU A 188 35.00 -30.65 -1.62
CA LEU A 188 34.45 -30.26 -2.90
C LEU A 188 34.32 -31.53 -3.74
N GLY A 189 33.23 -32.25 -3.52
CA GLY A 189 32.84 -33.43 -4.29
C GLY A 189 31.64 -33.15 -5.17
N GLY A 190 31.87 -33.11 -6.49
CA GLY A 190 30.97 -33.69 -7.49
C GLY A 190 29.88 -32.79 -8.07
N GLY A 191 30.17 -32.20 -9.23
CA GLY A 191 29.12 -31.73 -10.14
C GLY A 191 28.32 -32.90 -10.73
N ASN A 192 27.02 -32.69 -10.89
CA ASN A 192 26.13 -33.48 -11.74
C ASN A 192 25.71 -32.62 -12.96
N PRO A 193 25.80 -33.12 -14.21
CA PRO A 193 25.49 -32.34 -15.40
C PRO A 193 24.01 -32.37 -15.77
N ALA A 194 23.63 -31.34 -16.53
CA ALA A 194 22.59 -31.28 -17.56
C ALA A 194 21.12 -31.55 -17.16
N GLY A 195 20.28 -30.56 -17.46
CA GLY A 195 18.82 -30.62 -17.34
C GLY A 195 18.12 -31.38 -18.48
N GLY A 196 16.83 -31.64 -18.25
CA GLY A 196 15.88 -32.15 -19.23
C GLY A 196 14.70 -32.87 -18.58
N ALA A 197 13.54 -32.20 -18.48
CA ALA A 197 12.22 -32.85 -18.32
C ALA A 197 11.88 -33.64 -19.62
N PRO A 198 10.91 -34.60 -19.70
CA PRO A 198 9.61 -34.62 -18.99
C PRO A 198 9.05 -36.03 -18.62
N THR A 199 7.77 -36.06 -18.20
CA THR A 199 6.74 -37.15 -18.27
C THR A 199 6.40 -37.99 -17.02
N GLN A 200 5.20 -37.71 -16.50
CA GLN A 200 4.06 -38.60 -16.17
C GLN A 200 4.28 -39.99 -15.55
N GLY A 201 3.55 -40.24 -14.45
CA GLY A 201 2.88 -41.52 -14.20
C GLY A 201 2.84 -41.96 -12.73
N SER A 202 1.66 -41.90 -12.11
CA SER A 202 1.01 -42.87 -11.18
C SER A 202 1.87 -43.79 -10.29
N ALA A 203 1.52 -44.15 -9.05
CA ALA A 203 0.38 -43.93 -8.17
C ALA A 203 0.68 -44.62 -6.81
N ALA A 204 -0.19 -44.35 -5.82
CA ALA A 204 -0.57 -45.20 -4.68
C ALA A 204 0.32 -45.24 -3.42
N GLY A 205 -0.30 -44.91 -2.27
CA GLY A 205 0.23 -45.27 -0.95
C GLY A 205 -0.25 -44.41 0.24
N THR A 206 -1.56 -44.42 0.51
CA THR A 206 -2.25 -44.13 1.79
C THR A 206 -1.39 -44.19 3.08
N SER A 207 -1.51 -43.26 4.03
CA SER A 207 -2.63 -43.21 4.99
C SER A 207 -2.60 -41.96 5.90
N ALA A 208 -3.80 -41.46 6.21
CA ALA A 208 -4.14 -40.37 7.14
C ALA A 208 -4.10 -40.84 8.62
N PRO A 209 -4.29 -39.98 9.66
CA PRO A 209 -5.54 -39.22 9.96
C PRO A 209 -5.27 -37.71 10.22
N ALA A 210 -6.14 -36.74 9.88
CA ALA A 210 -7.51 -36.40 10.29
C ALA A 210 -7.65 -35.78 11.71
N ILE A 211 -7.72 -34.44 11.79
CA ILE A 211 -8.59 -33.61 12.67
C ILE A 211 -8.95 -32.34 11.85
N GLY A 212 -10.24 -32.04 11.68
CA GLY A 212 -10.77 -30.75 11.18
C GLY A 212 -11.56 -30.03 12.29
N PRO A 213 -12.50 -29.11 12.00
CA PRO A 213 -12.62 -28.19 10.87
C PRO A 213 -12.80 -26.71 11.34
N GLY A 214 -12.51 -25.75 10.47
CA GLY A 214 -12.88 -24.34 10.66
C GLY A 214 -13.12 -23.68 9.29
N GLN A 215 -14.38 -23.36 9.00
CA GLN A 215 -14.87 -22.87 7.72
C GLN A 215 -14.48 -21.40 7.42
N SER A 216 -14.29 -21.18 6.11
CA SER A 216 -14.18 -19.97 5.26
C SER A 216 -15.30 -18.90 5.46
N PRO A 217 -15.38 -17.74 4.72
CA PRO A 217 -14.72 -17.46 3.42
C PRO A 217 -14.34 -16.00 3.02
N ALA A 218 -13.57 -15.95 1.91
CA ALA A 218 -13.66 -15.04 0.75
C ALA A 218 -13.33 -13.53 0.85
N ALA A 219 -12.26 -13.14 0.15
CA ALA A 219 -12.11 -11.85 -0.53
C ALA A 219 -11.54 -12.09 -1.96
N PRO A 220 -12.06 -11.44 -3.03
CA PRO A 220 -11.69 -11.78 -4.41
C PRO A 220 -10.39 -11.09 -4.87
N ALA A 221 -9.61 -11.84 -5.67
CA ALA A 221 -8.38 -11.41 -6.31
C ALA A 221 -8.64 -10.57 -7.58
N VAL A 222 -7.83 -9.53 -7.75
CA VAL A 222 -7.76 -8.62 -8.90
C VAL A 222 -7.01 -9.31 -10.06
N PRO A 223 -7.52 -9.32 -11.31
CA PRO A 223 -6.80 -9.88 -12.45
C PRO A 223 -5.76 -8.89 -13.03
N PRO A 224 -4.59 -9.36 -13.51
CA PRO A 224 -3.62 -8.47 -14.18
C PRO A 224 -3.99 -8.21 -15.65
N LEU A 225 -3.79 -6.95 -16.04
CA LEU A 225 -3.97 -6.41 -17.40
C LEU A 225 -3.07 -7.13 -18.43
N ARG A 226 -3.70 -7.65 -19.49
CA ARG A 226 -3.01 -8.20 -20.66
C ARG A 226 -2.66 -7.06 -21.62
N GLY A 227 -1.37 -6.92 -21.91
CA GLY A 227 -0.85 -5.98 -22.89
C GLY A 227 -1.40 -6.24 -24.30
N ARG A 228 -1.68 -5.15 -25.00
CA ARG A 228 -2.15 -5.09 -26.38
C ARG A 228 -0.95 -4.80 -27.29
N GLN A 229 -0.63 -5.75 -28.16
CA GLN A 229 -0.12 -5.51 -29.51
C GLN A 229 -1.20 -6.04 -30.46
#